data_AF-A0A1B6HMU6-F1
#
_entry.id   AF-A0A1B6HMU6-F1
#
_cell.length_a   1.000
_cell.length_b   1.000
_cell.length_c   1.000
_cell.angle_alpha   90.00
_cell.angle_beta   90.00
_cell.angle_gamma   90.00
#
_symmetry.space_group_name_H-M   'P 1'
#
loop_
_entity.id
_entity.type
_entity.pdbx_description
1 polymer ?
#
loop_
_entity_poly.entity_id
_entity_poly.type
_entity_poly.pdbx_seq_one_letter_code
_entity_poly.pdbx_strand_id
1 'polypeptide(L)'
;NLKSNIVMSLSASGASSALLHPNGRIYQYGSRVEIQAHDVHGNNKYAKMWYKGVSFTSENCALVYLVDSAGTRTTTDSFSDMSQDFSLAVFYNESRHGVGYQQEAMHLLQNAQYFVDDKKVQNWIINNVRISQTPDGLLRIARNSNKYQLRTSPSNGSATITTPFVHTTASLGQTSHLFVRRGERRMHYDGSSFIVRNAGHSAGFDDKNMLKVY
;
A
#
# COMPACT_ATOMS: atom_id res chain seq x y z
N ASN A 1 4.02 7.42 10.43
CA ASN A 1 3.76 6.91 11.79
C ASN A 1 5.08 6.39 12.34
N LEU A 2 5.79 7.23 13.09
CA LEU A 2 7.15 6.95 13.56
C LEU A 2 7.20 5.77 14.53
N LYS A 3 6.22 5.67 15.44
CA LYS A 3 6.16 4.62 16.47
C LYS A 3 6.18 3.21 15.87
N SER A 4 5.49 2.99 14.77
CA SER A 4 5.39 1.68 14.10
C SER A 4 6.28 1.57 12.87
N ASN A 5 7.13 2.57 12.60
CA ASN A 5 7.97 2.67 11.40
C ASN A 5 7.18 2.48 10.09
N ILE A 6 6.06 3.21 9.96
CA ILE A 6 5.17 3.15 8.80
C ILE A 6 5.23 4.47 8.04
N VAL A 7 5.49 4.39 6.74
CA VAL A 7 5.41 5.52 5.81
C VAL A 7 4.39 5.21 4.74
N MET A 8 3.54 6.18 4.44
CA MET A 8 2.53 6.08 3.39
C MET A 8 2.57 7.34 2.55
N SER A 9 2.45 7.20 1.23
CA SER A 9 2.27 8.33 0.35
C SER A 9 1.31 8.02 -0.78
N LEU A 10 0.68 9.08 -1.28
CA LEU A 10 -0.29 9.03 -2.35
C LEU A 10 -0.09 10.25 -3.24
N SER A 11 0.01 10.02 -4.54
CA SER A 11 0.05 11.08 -5.56
C SER A 11 -1.25 11.89 -5.63
N ALA A 12 -1.18 13.07 -6.27
CA ALA A 12 -2.33 13.96 -6.43
C ALA A 12 -3.48 13.34 -7.23
N SER A 13 -3.24 12.42 -8.16
CA SER A 13 -4.28 11.63 -8.84
C SER A 13 -4.67 10.35 -8.12
N GLY A 14 -3.84 9.89 -7.18
CA GLY A 14 -3.91 8.57 -6.57
C GLY A 14 -3.54 7.43 -7.52
N ALA A 15 -3.04 7.72 -8.73
CA ALA A 15 -2.53 6.74 -9.68
C ALA A 15 -1.14 6.20 -9.32
N SER A 16 -0.52 6.73 -8.27
CA SER A 16 0.66 6.18 -7.61
C SER A 16 0.53 6.25 -6.10
N SER A 17 0.98 5.20 -5.41
CA SER A 17 0.96 5.09 -3.94
C SER A 17 2.15 4.29 -3.42
N ALA A 18 2.66 4.64 -2.24
CA ALA A 18 3.67 3.88 -1.53
C ALA A 18 3.17 3.48 -0.14
N LEU A 19 3.46 2.24 0.27
CA LEU A 19 3.40 1.80 1.65
C LEU A 19 4.74 1.16 2.02
N LEU A 20 5.41 1.72 3.02
CA LEU A 20 6.55 1.12 3.70
C LEU A 20 6.07 0.72 5.10
N HIS A 21 6.02 -0.57 5.36
CA HIS A 21 5.52 -1.15 6.60
C HIS A 21 6.47 -2.27 7.07
N PRO A 22 6.57 -2.58 8.37
CA PRO A 22 7.46 -3.65 8.82
C PRO A 22 7.15 -5.03 8.20
N ASN A 23 5.87 -5.35 7.95
CA ASN A 23 5.48 -6.57 7.23
C ASN A 23 5.78 -6.56 5.72
N GLY A 24 6.18 -5.43 5.15
CA GLY A 24 6.48 -5.37 3.73
C GLY A 24 6.29 -4.00 3.09
N ARG A 25 6.57 -3.96 1.80
CA ARG A 25 6.60 -2.76 0.97
C ARG A 25 5.68 -2.93 -0.22
N ILE A 26 4.92 -1.90 -0.55
CA ILE A 26 4.00 -1.90 -1.69
C ILE A 26 4.19 -0.61 -2.47
N TYR A 27 4.41 -0.75 -3.77
CA TYR A 27 4.59 0.36 -4.68
C TYR A 27 3.66 0.21 -5.87
N GLN A 28 2.67 1.09 -5.94
CA GLN A 28 1.77 1.21 -7.08
C GLN A 28 2.20 2.39 -7.94
N TYR A 29 2.37 2.16 -9.23
CA TYR A 29 2.67 3.18 -10.22
C TYR A 29 1.92 2.86 -11.52
N GLY A 30 0.92 3.69 -11.83
CA GLY A 30 0.03 3.48 -12.97
C GLY A 30 -0.68 2.12 -12.90
N SER A 31 -0.46 1.29 -13.93
CA SER A 31 -1.10 -0.03 -14.09
C SER A 31 -0.46 -1.17 -13.28
N ARG A 32 0.70 -0.92 -12.65
CA ARG A 32 1.49 -1.94 -11.95
C ARG A 32 1.44 -1.77 -10.44
N VAL A 33 1.60 -2.88 -9.72
CA VAL A 33 1.82 -2.91 -8.26
C VAL A 33 2.92 -3.90 -7.96
N GLU A 34 4.03 -3.42 -7.41
CA GLU A 34 5.13 -4.22 -6.88
C GLU A 34 4.93 -4.40 -5.38
N ILE A 35 5.21 -5.60 -4.89
CA ILE A 35 4.92 -6.04 -3.53
C ILE A 35 6.11 -6.86 -3.05
N GLN A 36 6.64 -6.48 -1.89
CA GLN A 36 7.60 -7.27 -1.13
C GLN A 36 6.97 -7.53 0.24
N ALA A 37 6.71 -8.78 0.58
CA ALA A 37 6.31 -9.18 1.92
C ALA A 37 7.56 -9.61 2.71
N HIS A 38 7.77 -9.00 3.87
CA HIS A 38 8.90 -9.32 4.73
C HIS A 38 8.64 -10.59 5.52
N ASP A 39 9.52 -11.56 5.36
CA ASP A 39 9.45 -12.84 6.04
C ASP A 39 10.35 -12.81 7.28
N VAL A 40 9.82 -13.28 8.43
CA VAL A 40 10.55 -13.26 9.70
C VAL A 40 11.78 -14.18 9.70
N HIS A 41 11.83 -15.15 8.79
CA HIS A 41 12.96 -16.07 8.61
C HIS A 41 13.90 -15.62 7.48
N GLY A 42 13.69 -14.43 6.91
CA GLY A 42 14.56 -13.84 5.89
C GLY A 42 14.33 -14.36 4.47
N ASN A 43 13.29 -15.16 4.22
CA ASN A 43 12.91 -15.58 2.86
C ASN A 43 11.79 -14.69 2.31
N ASN A 44 12.12 -13.45 1.93
CA ASN A 44 11.09 -12.48 1.52
C ASN A 44 10.27 -13.00 0.33
N LYS A 45 8.99 -12.63 0.29
CA LYS A 45 8.08 -13.02 -0.79
C LYS A 45 7.81 -11.82 -1.68
N TYR A 46 7.76 -12.03 -2.99
CA TYR A 46 7.56 -10.97 -3.97
C TYR A 46 6.31 -11.24 -4.79
N ALA A 47 5.54 -10.18 -5.08
CA ALA A 47 4.46 -10.23 -6.05
C ALA A 47 4.43 -8.98 -6.92
N LYS A 48 4.02 -9.16 -8.18
CA LYS A 48 3.87 -8.10 -9.17
C LYS A 48 2.52 -8.24 -9.85
N MET A 49 1.61 -7.30 -9.59
CA MET A 49 0.32 -7.20 -10.26
C MET A 49 0.45 -6.34 -11.52
N TRP A 50 0.05 -6.88 -12.67
CA TRP A 50 0.20 -6.20 -13.95
C TRP A 50 -0.72 -6.81 -15.02
N TYR A 51 -0.59 -6.38 -16.28
CA TYR A 51 -1.51 -6.75 -17.36
C TYR A 51 -1.59 -8.26 -17.60
N LYS A 52 -0.48 -9.01 -17.41
CA LYS A 52 -0.47 -10.47 -17.58
C LYS A 52 -1.11 -11.25 -16.42
N GLY A 53 -1.25 -10.67 -15.24
CA GLY A 53 -1.75 -11.37 -14.06
C GLY A 53 -1.02 -10.97 -12.79
N VAL A 54 -0.73 -11.95 -11.92
CA VAL A 54 0.09 -11.76 -10.73
C VAL A 54 1.30 -12.68 -10.80
N SER A 55 2.48 -12.09 -11.02
CA SER A 55 3.75 -12.82 -10.95
C SER A 55 4.19 -12.88 -9.49
N PHE A 56 4.76 -13.99 -9.03
CA PHE A 56 5.23 -14.13 -7.66
C PHE A 56 6.42 -15.08 -7.53
N THR A 57 7.23 -14.85 -6.49
CA THR A 57 8.37 -15.71 -6.14
C THR A 57 8.75 -15.48 -4.67
N SER A 58 9.78 -16.18 -4.20
CA SER A 58 10.43 -15.91 -2.92
C SER A 58 11.95 -15.81 -3.11
N GLU A 59 12.63 -15.18 -2.16
CA GLU A 59 14.08 -14.96 -2.19
C GLU A 59 14.87 -16.25 -2.39
N ASN A 60 14.41 -17.35 -1.78
CA ASN A 60 15.02 -18.68 -1.89
C ASN A 60 14.40 -19.56 -2.99
N CYS A 61 13.57 -19.01 -3.88
CA CYS A 61 12.96 -19.76 -4.97
C CYS A 61 13.65 -19.45 -6.31
N ALA A 62 14.14 -20.50 -6.98
CA ALA A 62 14.76 -20.37 -8.29
C ALA A 62 13.77 -20.02 -9.41
N LEU A 63 12.47 -20.23 -9.19
CA LEU A 63 11.43 -20.06 -10.20
C LEU A 63 10.56 -18.85 -9.87
N VAL A 64 10.10 -18.20 -10.92
CA VAL A 64 9.03 -17.20 -10.84
C VAL A 64 7.77 -17.81 -11.41
N TYR A 65 6.67 -17.64 -10.71
CA TYR A 65 5.36 -18.14 -11.11
C TYR A 65 4.48 -16.97 -11.55
N LEU A 66 3.51 -17.26 -12.41
CA LEU A 66 2.49 -16.33 -12.88
C LEU A 66 1.13 -16.99 -12.70
N VAL A 67 0.22 -16.29 -12.02
CA VAL A 67 -1.20 -16.63 -11.96
C VAL A 67 -1.97 -15.72 -12.91
N ASP A 68 -2.51 -16.31 -13.97
CA ASP A 68 -3.36 -15.62 -14.94
C ASP A 68 -4.68 -16.35 -15.20
N SER A 69 -5.43 -15.91 -16.21
CA SER A 69 -6.72 -16.52 -16.59
C SER A 69 -6.59 -17.96 -17.12
N ALA A 70 -5.37 -18.43 -17.43
CA ALA A 70 -5.10 -19.81 -17.82
C ALA A 70 -4.61 -20.67 -16.64
N GLY A 71 -4.47 -20.10 -15.44
CA GLY A 71 -3.99 -20.78 -14.24
C GLY A 71 -2.56 -20.39 -13.87
N THR A 72 -1.86 -21.32 -13.22
CA THR A 72 -0.51 -21.09 -12.66
C THR A 72 0.55 -21.70 -13.56
N ARG A 73 1.53 -20.90 -13.98
CA ARG A 73 2.68 -21.35 -14.78
C ARG A 73 3.97 -20.67 -14.36
N THR A 74 5.12 -21.17 -14.82
CA THR A 74 6.39 -20.48 -14.65
C THR A 74 6.53 -19.31 -15.64
N THR A 75 7.32 -18.31 -15.28
CA THR A 75 7.59 -17.11 -16.07
C THR A 75 9.02 -16.63 -15.83
N THR A 76 9.51 -15.69 -16.64
CA THR A 76 10.83 -15.05 -16.51
C THR A 76 10.72 -13.60 -16.05
N ASP A 77 9.67 -13.31 -15.27
CA ASP A 77 9.45 -11.97 -14.74
C ASP A 77 10.50 -11.56 -13.72
N SER A 78 10.93 -10.31 -13.77
CA SER A 78 11.73 -9.68 -12.73
C SER A 78 10.89 -8.85 -11.78
N PHE A 79 11.45 -8.57 -10.61
CA PHE A 79 10.90 -7.69 -9.58
C PHE A 79 11.81 -6.49 -9.39
N SER A 80 11.22 -5.35 -9.07
CA SER A 80 11.97 -4.14 -8.77
C SER A 80 12.66 -4.27 -7.41
N ASP A 81 13.85 -3.69 -7.25
CA ASP A 81 14.44 -3.54 -5.92
C ASP A 81 13.61 -2.53 -5.12
N MET A 82 13.01 -2.99 -4.02
CA MET A 82 12.18 -2.18 -3.14
C MET A 82 12.92 -1.78 -1.86
N SER A 83 14.24 -1.99 -1.75
CA SER A 83 15.06 -1.68 -0.57
C SER A 83 15.13 -0.19 -0.24
N GLN A 84 15.03 0.67 -1.25
CA GLN A 84 15.11 2.13 -1.14
C GLN A 84 13.79 2.75 -0.67
N ASP A 85 13.85 3.99 -0.18
CA ASP A 85 12.66 4.79 0.08
C ASP A 85 12.13 5.41 -1.21
N PHE A 86 10.96 4.95 -1.65
CA PHE A 86 10.24 5.47 -2.83
C PHE A 86 9.03 6.36 -2.45
N SER A 87 8.80 6.60 -1.16
CA SER A 87 7.62 7.31 -0.67
C SER A 87 7.63 8.80 -1.02
N LEU A 88 8.80 9.44 -0.94
CA LEU A 88 8.97 10.85 -1.31
C LEU A 88 8.77 11.09 -2.80
N ALA A 89 9.32 10.20 -3.65
CA ALA A 89 9.11 10.25 -5.08
C ALA A 89 7.62 10.19 -5.43
N VAL A 90 6.85 9.32 -4.76
CA VAL A 90 5.39 9.24 -4.92
C VAL A 90 4.67 10.47 -4.40
N PHE A 91 5.10 11.04 -3.27
CA PHE A 91 4.47 12.22 -2.67
C PHE A 91 4.64 13.47 -3.52
N TYR A 92 5.84 13.68 -4.06
CA TYR A 92 6.12 14.80 -4.96
C TYR A 92 5.69 14.56 -6.40
N ASN A 93 5.30 13.33 -6.75
CA ASN A 93 4.76 13.05 -8.07
C ASN A 93 3.52 13.91 -8.33
N GLU A 94 3.50 14.60 -9.47
CA GLU A 94 2.42 15.54 -9.85
C GLU A 94 2.28 16.76 -8.92
N SER A 95 3.25 17.01 -8.02
CA SER A 95 3.24 18.19 -7.18
C SER A 95 3.62 19.45 -7.96
N ARG A 96 2.97 20.57 -7.64
CA ARG A 96 3.32 21.90 -8.14
C ARG A 96 4.15 22.61 -7.09
N HIS A 97 5.31 23.12 -7.47
CA HIS A 97 6.24 23.78 -6.56
C HIS A 97 7.01 24.91 -7.24
N GLY A 98 7.60 25.80 -6.45
CA GLY A 98 8.34 26.96 -6.93
C GLY A 98 7.56 28.28 -6.80
N VAL A 99 8.24 29.39 -7.12
CA VAL A 99 7.77 30.76 -6.84
C VAL A 99 6.41 31.06 -7.50
N GLY A 100 6.16 30.49 -8.69
CA GLY A 100 4.89 30.67 -9.42
C GLY A 100 3.66 30.11 -8.71
N TYR A 101 3.81 29.18 -7.78
CA TYR A 101 2.70 28.58 -7.02
C TYR A 101 2.60 29.08 -5.57
N GLN A 102 3.48 30.01 -5.16
CA GLN A 102 3.53 30.48 -3.77
C GLN A 102 2.24 31.20 -3.35
N GLN A 103 1.68 32.04 -4.22
CA GLN A 103 0.42 32.74 -3.93
C GLN A 103 -0.75 31.76 -3.79
N GLU A 104 -0.83 30.76 -4.66
CA GLU A 104 -1.84 29.69 -4.58
C GLU A 104 -1.72 28.90 -3.27
N ALA A 105 -0.49 28.50 -2.91
CA ALA A 105 -0.23 27.80 -1.66
C ALA A 105 -0.63 28.64 -0.43
N MET A 106 -0.29 29.93 -0.41
CA MET A 106 -0.68 30.84 0.67
C MET A 106 -2.20 30.97 0.77
N HIS A 107 -2.89 31.13 -0.36
CA HIS A 107 -4.35 31.20 -0.40
C HIS A 107 -4.99 29.90 0.13
N LEU A 108 -4.46 28.73 -0.23
CA LEU A 108 -4.95 27.45 0.29
C LEU A 108 -4.75 27.30 1.80
N LEU A 109 -3.61 27.75 2.33
CA LEU A 109 -3.32 27.71 3.76
C LEU A 109 -4.18 28.70 4.56
N GLN A 110 -4.44 29.90 4.02
CA GLN A 110 -5.33 30.88 4.65
C GLN A 110 -6.78 30.39 4.79
N ASN A 111 -7.23 29.55 3.85
CA ASN A 111 -8.56 28.94 3.87
C ASN A 111 -8.61 27.60 4.61
N ALA A 112 -7.49 27.14 5.17
CA ALA A 112 -7.46 25.91 5.94
C ALA A 112 -8.28 26.05 7.21
N GLN A 113 -9.00 25.00 7.57
CA GLN A 113 -9.82 24.96 8.79
C GLN A 113 -9.22 23.97 9.77
N TYR A 114 -9.28 24.33 11.04
CA TYR A 114 -8.97 23.45 12.16
C TYR A 114 -10.11 23.50 13.18
N PHE A 115 -10.50 22.33 13.69
CA PHE A 115 -11.46 22.22 14.78
C PHE A 115 -11.29 20.91 15.52
N VAL A 116 -11.79 20.87 16.76
CA VAL A 116 -11.86 19.66 17.59
C VAL A 116 -13.33 19.34 17.82
N ASP A 117 -13.73 18.10 17.56
CA ASP A 117 -15.11 17.67 17.79
C ASP A 117 -15.36 17.24 19.26
N ASP A 118 -16.61 16.92 19.58
CA ASP A 118 -17.04 16.51 20.92
C ASP A 118 -16.31 15.26 21.43
N LYS A 119 -15.83 14.42 20.51
CA LYS A 119 -15.06 13.19 20.80
C LYS A 119 -13.56 13.46 20.92
N LYS A 120 -13.16 14.73 20.96
CA LYS A 120 -11.76 15.19 21.01
C LYS A 120 -10.94 14.77 19.78
N VAL A 121 -11.60 14.52 18.64
CA VAL A 121 -10.91 14.27 17.37
C VAL A 121 -10.47 15.60 16.80
N GLN A 122 -9.18 15.72 16.54
CA GLN A 122 -8.61 16.87 15.84
C GLN A 122 -8.87 16.73 14.35
N ASN A 123 -9.40 17.78 13.73
CA ASN A 123 -9.73 17.79 12.32
C ASN A 123 -9.06 18.99 11.63
N TRP A 124 -8.48 18.73 10.47
CA TRP A 124 -8.02 19.76 9.54
C TRP A 124 -8.70 19.58 8.20
N ILE A 125 -9.09 20.67 7.57
CA ILE A 125 -9.58 20.69 6.18
C ILE A 125 -8.66 21.61 5.40
N ILE A 126 -7.90 21.06 4.46
CA ILE A 126 -6.95 21.80 3.63
C ILE A 126 -7.19 21.40 2.19
N ASN A 127 -7.56 22.34 1.32
CA ASN A 127 -7.81 22.09 -0.11
C ASN A 127 -8.75 20.88 -0.36
N ASN A 128 -9.90 20.84 0.31
CA ASN A 128 -10.87 19.74 0.26
C ASN A 128 -10.34 18.35 0.68
N VAL A 129 -9.18 18.30 1.33
CA VAL A 129 -8.65 17.12 2.01
C VAL A 129 -8.97 17.23 3.50
N ARG A 130 -9.66 16.23 4.02
CA ARG A 130 -9.93 16.11 5.46
C ARG A 130 -8.86 15.23 6.11
N ILE A 131 -8.21 15.76 7.12
CA ILE A 131 -7.30 15.04 8.00
C ILE A 131 -7.99 14.96 9.35
N SER A 132 -8.09 13.77 9.93
CA SER A 132 -8.68 13.55 11.24
C SER A 132 -7.74 12.68 12.08
N GLN A 133 -7.48 13.11 13.31
CA GLN A 133 -6.69 12.36 14.29
C GLN A 133 -7.48 12.20 15.58
N THR A 134 -7.73 10.96 15.97
CA THR A 134 -8.39 10.62 17.23
C THR A 134 -7.40 10.71 18.41
N PRO A 135 -7.88 10.75 19.67
CA PRO A 135 -7.02 10.83 20.86
C PRO A 135 -6.01 9.68 21.00
N ASP A 136 -6.34 8.48 20.52
CA ASP A 136 -5.43 7.32 20.49
C ASP A 136 -4.42 7.37 19.33
N GLY A 137 -4.43 8.46 18.54
CA GLY A 137 -3.49 8.71 17.46
C GLY A 137 -3.85 8.04 16.13
N LEU A 138 -5.02 7.40 15.99
CA LEU A 138 -5.49 6.92 14.70
C LEU A 138 -5.67 8.11 13.74
N LEU A 139 -4.85 8.12 12.69
CA LEU A 139 -4.87 9.13 11.64
C LEU A 139 -5.69 8.64 10.47
N ARG A 140 -6.54 9.51 9.92
CA ARG A 140 -7.28 9.32 8.67
C ARG A 140 -7.09 10.56 7.79
N ILE A 141 -6.73 10.34 6.54
CA ILE A 141 -6.69 11.38 5.51
C ILE A 141 -7.64 10.93 4.42
N ALA A 142 -8.58 11.78 4.02
CA ALA A 142 -9.55 11.44 3.00
C ALA A 142 -9.92 12.65 2.13
N ARG A 143 -10.24 12.38 0.87
CA ARG A 143 -10.79 13.37 -0.08
C ARG A 143 -11.75 12.71 -1.07
N ASN A 144 -12.50 13.53 -1.79
CA ASN A 144 -13.47 13.10 -2.82
C ASN A 144 -14.43 12.03 -2.28
N SER A 145 -15.18 12.36 -1.22
CA SER A 145 -16.15 11.46 -0.57
C SER A 145 -15.56 10.11 -0.18
N ASN A 146 -14.36 10.12 0.41
CA ASN A 146 -13.61 8.92 0.84
C ASN A 146 -13.16 7.97 -0.28
N LYS A 147 -13.23 8.37 -1.57
CA LYS A 147 -12.67 7.58 -2.68
C LYS A 147 -11.16 7.41 -2.58
N TYR A 148 -10.48 8.41 -2.02
CA TYR A 148 -9.05 8.37 -1.72
C TYR A 148 -8.89 8.47 -0.22
N GLN A 149 -8.29 7.45 0.39
CA GLN A 149 -8.14 7.36 1.82
C GLN A 149 -6.77 6.80 2.20
N LEU A 150 -6.15 7.45 3.18
CA LEU A 150 -5.02 6.92 3.94
C LEU A 150 -5.45 6.78 5.39
N ARG A 151 -5.08 5.68 6.04
CA ARG A 151 -5.35 5.45 7.46
C ARG A 151 -4.17 4.76 8.10
N THR A 152 -3.75 5.21 9.28
CA THR A 152 -2.75 4.49 10.08
C THR A 152 -3.00 4.65 11.57
N SER A 153 -2.73 3.60 12.36
CA SER A 153 -2.85 3.62 13.81
C SER A 153 -1.52 3.25 14.47
N PRO A 154 -1.05 4.04 15.45
CA PRO A 154 0.11 3.70 16.26
C PRO A 154 -0.17 2.61 17.31
N SER A 155 -1.44 2.29 17.58
CA SER A 155 -1.84 1.32 18.60
C SER A 155 -1.62 -0.12 18.17
N ASN A 156 -1.86 -0.42 16.89
CA ASN A 156 -1.72 -1.76 16.31
C ASN A 156 -0.87 -1.79 15.04
N GLY A 157 -0.16 -0.71 14.73
CA GLY A 157 0.62 -0.60 13.51
C GLY A 157 -0.20 -0.76 12.23
N SER A 158 -1.51 -0.53 12.25
CA SER A 158 -2.29 -0.67 11.02
C SER A 158 -1.97 0.44 10.02
N ALA A 159 -1.99 0.09 8.75
CA ALA A 159 -1.86 0.97 7.61
C ALA A 159 -2.88 0.58 6.54
N THR A 160 -3.51 1.56 5.91
CA THR A 160 -4.49 1.33 4.84
C THR A 160 -4.39 2.42 3.80
N ILE A 161 -4.32 2.01 2.54
CA ILE A 161 -4.43 2.88 1.37
C ILE A 161 -5.63 2.39 0.57
N THR A 162 -6.59 3.28 0.30
CA THR A 162 -7.74 2.99 -0.56
C THR A 162 -7.83 4.05 -1.63
N THR A 163 -7.84 3.61 -2.89
CA THR A 163 -8.06 4.42 -4.08
C THR A 163 -8.95 3.63 -5.04
N PRO A 164 -9.45 4.25 -6.13
CA PRO A 164 -10.09 3.50 -7.22
C PRO A 164 -9.17 2.46 -7.89
N PHE A 165 -7.84 2.60 -7.75
CA PHE A 165 -6.85 1.79 -8.46
C PHE A 165 -6.27 0.66 -7.62
N VAL A 166 -6.20 0.84 -6.30
CA VAL A 166 -5.61 -0.12 -5.37
C VAL A 166 -6.22 0.03 -3.97
N HIS A 167 -6.41 -1.11 -3.31
CA HIS A 167 -6.71 -1.18 -1.88
C HIS A 167 -5.64 -2.03 -1.20
N THR A 168 -5.00 -1.48 -0.18
CA THR A 168 -3.89 -2.11 0.54
C THR A 168 -4.14 -2.01 2.03
N THR A 169 -3.90 -3.10 2.77
CA THR A 169 -3.89 -3.10 4.24
C THR A 169 -2.63 -3.79 4.76
N ALA A 170 -2.11 -3.29 5.87
CA ALA A 170 -1.07 -3.94 6.65
C ALA A 170 -1.35 -3.71 8.14
N SER A 171 -0.90 -4.61 9.00
CA SER A 171 -1.13 -4.54 10.45
C SER A 171 -0.06 -5.27 11.23
N LEU A 172 0.35 -4.72 12.37
CA LEU A 172 1.19 -5.39 13.38
C LEU A 172 0.36 -5.88 14.58
N GLY A 173 -0.96 -5.78 14.51
CA GLY A 173 -1.87 -6.17 15.59
C GLY A 173 -1.97 -7.70 15.75
N GLN A 174 -3.00 -8.14 16.48
CA GLN A 174 -3.27 -9.57 16.70
C GLN A 174 -3.31 -10.40 15.41
N THR A 175 -3.85 -9.82 14.34
CA THR A 175 -3.79 -10.38 12.99
C THR A 175 -2.76 -9.61 12.17
N SER A 176 -1.50 -9.99 12.33
CA SER A 176 -0.42 -9.46 11.49
C SER A 176 -0.64 -9.90 10.05
N HIS A 177 -0.64 -8.95 9.11
CA HIS A 177 -0.84 -9.26 7.70
C HIS A 177 -0.31 -8.17 6.78
N LEU A 178 -0.22 -8.52 5.50
CA LEU A 178 -0.06 -7.64 4.35
C LEU A 178 -1.06 -8.09 3.28
N PHE A 179 -1.90 -7.18 2.81
CA PHE A 179 -2.93 -7.46 1.81
C PHE A 179 -2.95 -6.38 0.74
N VAL A 180 -3.11 -6.81 -0.51
CA VAL A 180 -3.25 -5.93 -1.67
C VAL A 180 -4.37 -6.44 -2.55
N ARG A 181 -5.22 -5.53 -3.03
CA ARG A 181 -6.24 -5.78 -4.03
C ARG A 181 -6.18 -4.73 -5.13
N ARG A 182 -6.23 -5.21 -6.38
CA ARG A 182 -6.38 -4.39 -7.59
C ARG A 182 -7.34 -5.07 -8.56
N GLY A 183 -8.56 -4.57 -8.65
CA GLY A 183 -9.64 -5.24 -9.39
C GLY A 183 -9.86 -6.66 -8.85
N GLU A 184 -9.64 -7.66 -9.71
CA GLU A 184 -9.74 -9.09 -9.41
C GLU A 184 -8.43 -9.72 -8.91
N ARG A 185 -7.31 -8.97 -8.96
CA ARG A 185 -6.01 -9.43 -8.47
C ARG A 185 -5.91 -9.19 -6.97
N ARG A 186 -5.42 -10.19 -6.23
CA ARG A 186 -5.20 -10.10 -4.78
C ARG A 186 -3.85 -10.72 -4.40
N MET A 187 -3.26 -10.21 -3.33
CA MET A 187 -2.12 -10.79 -2.63
C MET A 187 -2.43 -10.72 -1.13
N HIS A 188 -2.22 -11.80 -0.40
CA HIS A 188 -2.33 -11.86 1.04
C HIS A 188 -1.11 -12.59 1.62
N TYR A 189 -0.55 -12.03 2.68
CA TYR A 189 0.49 -12.64 3.48
C TYR A 189 0.20 -12.41 4.96
N ASP A 190 0.22 -13.48 5.77
CA ASP A 190 -0.04 -13.44 7.22
C ASP A 190 1.19 -13.78 8.07
N GLY A 191 2.37 -13.88 7.46
CA GLY A 191 3.60 -14.33 8.11
C GLY A 191 3.88 -15.82 7.92
N SER A 192 2.89 -16.62 7.51
CA SER A 192 3.05 -18.06 7.25
C SER A 192 2.69 -18.42 5.81
N SER A 193 1.50 -18.01 5.36
CA SER A 193 1.00 -18.29 4.02
C SER A 193 1.11 -17.05 3.13
N PHE A 194 1.65 -17.22 1.93
CA PHE A 194 1.71 -16.19 0.90
C PHE A 194 0.86 -16.61 -0.28
N ILE A 195 -0.28 -15.94 -0.49
CA ILE A 195 -1.26 -16.33 -1.51
C ILE A 195 -1.49 -15.18 -2.48
N VAL A 196 -1.34 -15.45 -3.76
CA VAL A 196 -1.79 -14.57 -4.84
C VAL A 196 -3.00 -15.16 -5.56
N ARG A 197 -3.85 -14.26 -6.07
CA ARG A 197 -5.05 -14.62 -6.80
C ARG A 197 -5.22 -13.71 -8.01
N ASN A 198 -5.67 -14.30 -9.11
CA ASN A 198 -6.17 -13.57 -10.26
C ASN A 198 -7.51 -14.20 -10.70
N ALA A 199 -8.60 -13.44 -10.55
CA ALA A 199 -9.96 -13.90 -10.82
C ALA A 199 -10.28 -15.21 -10.07
N GLY A 200 -10.47 -16.33 -10.78
CA GLY A 200 -10.77 -17.64 -10.21
C GLY A 200 -9.54 -18.42 -9.74
N HIS A 201 -8.35 -18.09 -10.21
CA HIS A 201 -7.14 -18.88 -9.97
C HIS A 201 -6.32 -18.32 -8.81
N SER A 202 -5.78 -19.20 -7.99
CA SER A 202 -4.88 -18.83 -6.89
C SER A 202 -3.72 -19.79 -6.75
N ALA A 203 -2.57 -19.25 -6.37
CA ALA A 203 -1.40 -20.02 -6.01
C ALA A 203 -0.56 -19.23 -5.02
N GLY A 204 0.40 -19.90 -4.40
CA GLY A 204 1.16 -19.30 -3.33
C GLY A 204 2.21 -20.21 -2.73
N PHE A 205 2.81 -19.75 -1.64
CA PHE A 205 3.69 -20.54 -0.79
C PHE A 205 2.99 -20.81 0.53
N ASP A 206 3.06 -22.05 1.00
CA ASP A 206 2.66 -22.42 2.35
C ASP A 206 3.73 -22.06 3.39
N ASP A 207 3.48 -22.42 4.63
CA ASP A 207 4.38 -22.24 5.79
C ASP A 207 5.74 -22.94 5.61
N LYS A 208 5.81 -23.95 4.75
CA LYS A 208 7.04 -24.69 4.42
C LYS A 208 7.73 -24.15 3.17
N ASN A 209 7.30 -22.98 2.67
CA ASN A 209 7.75 -22.39 1.41
C ASN A 209 7.50 -23.30 0.18
N MET A 210 6.56 -24.24 0.27
CA MET A 210 6.19 -25.11 -0.84
C MET A 210 5.12 -24.44 -1.70
N LEU A 211 5.27 -24.55 -3.02
CA LEU A 211 4.27 -24.06 -3.95
C LEU A 211 2.93 -24.81 -3.74
N LYS A 212 1.84 -24.05 -3.63
CA LYS A 212 0.47 -24.54 -3.63
C LYS A 212 -0.33 -23.89 -4.75
N VAL A 213 -1.16 -24.69 -5.41
CA VAL A 213 -2.14 -24.25 -6.41
C VAL A 213 -3.52 -24.67 -5.91
N TYR A 214 -4.49 -23.76 -6.01
CA TYR A 214 -5.85 -23.93 -5.49
C TYR A 214 -6.88 -23.76 -6.61
#